data_AF-M0E8S5-F1
#
_entry.id   AF-M0E8S5-F1
#
_cell.length_a   1.000
_cell.length_b   1.000
_cell.length_c   1.000
_cell.angle_alpha   90.00
_cell.angle_beta   90.00
_cell.angle_gamma   90.00
#
_symmetry.space_group_name_H-M   'P 1'
#
loop_
_entity.id
_entity.type
_entity.pdbx_description
1 polymer ?
#
loop_
_entity_poly.entity_id
_entity_poly.type
_entity_poly.pdbx_seq_one_letter_code
_entity_poly.pdbx_strand_id
1 'polypeptide(L)'
;MAPAEDDISIEEKRVYAGTAGRTDAYVATESGVVRVALSADKIGAFDMVARGPARDAAVLVRAGDPDLVGIATPDGLQVAPVGDDPEFEPVTDDPDEAKSIVAVGVHDGAFLVASEGGEIGRIEVGDASSDPTATSIASVGSASDPRAIDGPLVAAGDGVHRVTDPGVTEGDGAGANAARALTAVGLDDARDVAGVGTPLAATGAGVYWLGNGWMSALEGDATAVAADGDGHAMAAADGDLFVHASDDEWGAGTWTATDLPVDEEPVALGYGPGVSVAVTDAGTLCVDAGDGWRHQVVGVRGVAGVALGAVE
;
A
#
# COMPACT_ATOMS: atom_id res chain seq x y z
N MET A 1 -41.85 36.88 -33.53
CA MET A 1 -41.07 35.73 -34.01
C MET A 1 -39.84 35.67 -33.13
N ALA A 2 -39.89 34.80 -32.14
CA ALA A 2 -38.82 34.36 -31.25
C ALA A 2 -38.98 32.83 -31.19
N PRO A 3 -37.91 32.02 -31.05
CA PRO A 3 -36.82 32.25 -30.11
C PRO A 3 -35.40 32.09 -30.70
N ALA A 4 -34.41 32.59 -29.95
CA ALA A 4 -33.05 32.08 -29.95
C ALA A 4 -32.87 31.39 -28.60
N GLU A 5 -32.81 30.07 -28.62
CA GLU A 5 -32.39 29.24 -27.49
C GLU A 5 -30.91 28.99 -27.72
N ASP A 6 -30.06 29.73 -26.99
CA ASP A 6 -28.65 29.44 -26.85
C ASP A 6 -28.55 28.17 -26.00
N ASP A 7 -28.44 27.04 -26.70
CA ASP A 7 -28.22 25.71 -26.15
C ASP A 7 -26.75 25.60 -25.72
N ILE A 8 -26.41 26.25 -24.61
CA ILE A 8 -25.21 25.91 -23.82
C ILE A 8 -25.47 24.53 -23.21
N SER A 9 -25.18 23.51 -24.02
CA SER A 9 -25.29 22.12 -23.62
C SER A 9 -24.55 21.90 -22.31
N ILE A 10 -25.19 21.10 -21.45
CA ILE A 10 -24.79 20.73 -20.09
C ILE A 10 -23.51 19.84 -20.09
N GLU A 11 -22.70 19.88 -21.14
CA GLU A 11 -21.41 19.17 -21.26
C GLU A 11 -20.21 19.97 -20.72
N GLU A 12 -20.38 21.23 -20.33
CA GLU A 12 -19.29 22.09 -19.85
C GLU A 12 -19.52 22.63 -18.42
N LYS A 13 -20.19 21.84 -17.57
CA LYS A 13 -20.40 22.21 -16.15
C LYS A 13 -20.59 21.06 -15.14
N ARG A 14 -20.16 19.85 -15.49
CA ARG A 14 -19.86 18.82 -14.49
C ARG A 14 -18.37 18.83 -14.22
N VAL A 15 -17.94 19.92 -13.58
CA VAL A 15 -16.77 19.88 -12.70
C VAL A 15 -17.10 18.78 -11.70
N TYR A 16 -16.51 17.60 -11.86
CA TYR A 16 -16.35 16.65 -10.76
C TYR A 16 -15.37 17.30 -9.76
N ALA A 17 -15.85 18.35 -9.10
CA ALA A 17 -15.34 18.81 -7.81
C ALA A 17 -16.21 18.12 -6.76
N GLY A 18 -16.14 16.79 -6.73
CA GLY A 18 -15.99 16.19 -5.42
C GLY A 18 -14.64 16.70 -4.96
N THR A 19 -14.60 17.46 -3.87
CA THR A 19 -13.35 17.87 -3.22
C THR A 19 -12.45 16.64 -3.19
N ALA A 20 -11.42 16.56 -4.02
CA ALA A 20 -10.39 15.57 -3.82
C ALA A 20 -9.77 15.97 -2.48
N GLY A 21 -10.14 15.22 -1.44
CA GLY A 21 -9.62 15.42 -0.10
C GLY A 21 -8.10 15.41 -0.17
N ARG A 22 -7.47 16.05 0.82
CA ARG A 22 -6.01 15.94 0.94
C ARG A 22 -5.69 14.45 1.12
N THR A 23 -4.67 13.96 0.44
CA THR A 23 -4.12 12.62 0.66
C THR A 23 -2.72 12.80 1.23
N ASP A 24 -2.42 12.16 2.34
CA ASP A 24 -1.08 12.19 2.91
C ASP A 24 -0.33 10.91 2.51
N ALA A 25 0.85 11.07 1.91
CA ALA A 25 1.76 9.97 1.61
C ALA A 25 2.75 9.79 2.76
N TYR A 26 2.82 8.59 3.32
CA TYR A 26 3.73 8.22 4.38
C TYR A 26 4.86 7.37 3.80
N VAL A 27 6.03 7.97 3.64
CA VAL A 27 7.22 7.32 3.07
C VAL A 27 8.06 6.73 4.19
N ALA A 28 8.15 5.41 4.26
CA ALA A 28 9.02 4.70 5.19
C ALA A 28 10.47 4.74 4.70
N THR A 29 11.42 5.04 5.60
CA THR A 29 12.83 5.25 5.25
C THR A 29 13.76 4.72 6.33
N GLU A 30 15.05 4.57 6.01
CA GLU A 30 16.08 4.17 6.97
C GLU A 30 16.23 5.11 8.19
N SER A 31 15.74 6.36 8.07
CA SER A 31 15.88 7.39 9.11
C SER A 31 14.59 7.72 9.85
N GLY A 32 13.42 7.31 9.33
CA GLY A 32 12.14 7.81 9.79
C GLY A 32 11.00 7.61 8.81
N VAL A 33 9.88 8.26 9.10
CA VAL A 33 8.74 8.37 8.19
C VAL A 33 8.57 9.83 7.80
N VAL A 34 8.48 10.09 6.51
CA VAL A 34 8.14 11.42 5.99
C VAL A 34 6.69 11.42 5.54
N ARG A 35 5.90 12.34 6.09
CA ARG A 35 4.57 12.65 5.57
C ARG A 35 4.72 13.66 4.45
N VAL A 36 4.06 13.45 3.32
CA VAL A 36 3.95 14.41 2.22
C VAL A 36 2.48 14.66 1.94
N ALA A 37 2.03 15.89 2.11
CA ALA A 37 0.65 16.28 1.81
C ALA A 37 0.45 16.39 0.29
N LEU A 38 -0.55 15.71 -0.24
CA LEU A 38 -0.92 15.71 -1.66
C LEU A 38 -2.33 16.28 -1.83
N SER A 39 -2.51 17.08 -2.86
CA SER A 39 -3.83 17.56 -3.30
C SER A 39 -3.90 17.44 -4.81
N ALA A 40 -4.51 16.35 -5.28
CA ALA A 40 -4.38 15.88 -6.67
C ALA A 40 -2.88 15.78 -7.06
N ASP A 41 -2.47 16.45 -8.14
CA ASP A 41 -1.08 16.47 -8.61
C ASP A 41 -0.17 17.47 -7.86
N LYS A 42 -0.70 18.19 -6.86
CA LYS A 42 0.06 19.17 -6.09
C LYS A 42 0.70 18.52 -4.88
N ILE A 43 2.01 18.64 -4.81
CA ILE A 43 2.81 18.26 -3.65
C ILE A 43 2.92 19.47 -2.72
N GLY A 44 2.41 19.31 -1.50
CA GLY A 44 2.36 20.32 -0.46
C GLY A 44 3.53 20.24 0.52
N ALA A 45 3.24 20.51 1.79
CA ALA A 45 4.22 20.40 2.87
C ALA A 45 4.63 18.93 3.07
N PHE A 46 5.88 18.74 3.48
CA PHE A 46 6.37 17.45 3.91
C PHE A 46 7.26 17.60 5.15
N ASP A 47 7.10 16.69 6.08
CA ASP A 47 7.73 16.73 7.39
C ASP A 47 8.11 15.32 7.85
N MET A 48 9.20 15.20 8.59
CA MET A 48 9.56 13.95 9.25
C MET A 48 8.69 13.78 10.50
N VAL A 49 7.72 12.87 10.41
CA VAL A 49 6.69 12.65 11.44
C VAL A 49 7.03 11.54 12.42
N ALA A 50 7.91 10.61 12.03
CA ALA A 50 8.50 9.62 12.93
C ALA A 50 10.01 9.59 12.72
N ARG A 51 10.76 9.36 13.80
CA ARG A 51 12.22 9.21 13.77
C ARG A 51 12.61 7.78 14.11
N GLY A 52 13.66 7.31 13.47
CA GLY A 52 14.12 5.92 13.58
C GLY A 52 13.70 5.11 12.36
N PRO A 53 14.44 4.04 12.04
CA PRO A 53 14.21 3.28 10.82
C PRO A 53 12.78 2.72 10.74
N ALA A 54 12.08 3.03 9.65
CA ALA A 54 10.83 2.41 9.28
C ALA A 54 11.08 1.52 8.05
N ARG A 55 10.57 0.30 8.10
CA ARG A 55 10.79 -0.74 7.08
C ARG A 55 9.63 -0.87 6.11
N ASP A 56 8.45 -0.43 6.52
CA ASP A 56 7.24 -0.47 5.71
C ASP A 56 6.14 0.40 6.35
N ALA A 57 5.09 0.71 5.60
CA ALA A 57 3.93 1.46 6.09
C ALA A 57 2.63 0.98 5.42
N ALA A 58 1.51 1.04 6.16
CA ALA A 58 0.18 0.76 5.63
C ALA A 58 -0.88 1.65 6.28
N VAL A 59 -1.96 1.93 5.56
CA VAL A 59 -3.10 2.70 6.09
C VAL A 59 -4.32 1.79 6.28
N LEU A 60 -4.78 1.71 7.52
CA LEU A 60 -6.02 1.04 7.90
C LEU A 60 -7.18 2.03 7.83
N VAL A 61 -8.02 1.85 6.83
CA VAL A 61 -9.27 2.61 6.66
C VAL A 61 -10.31 2.15 7.67
N ARG A 62 -10.95 3.09 8.38
CA ARG A 62 -11.92 2.76 9.44
C ARG A 62 -13.27 3.45 9.24
N ALA A 63 -14.34 2.73 9.54
CA ALA A 63 -15.69 3.25 9.42
C ALA A 63 -16.10 4.02 10.68
N GLY A 64 -16.19 5.35 10.59
CA GLY A 64 -16.69 6.21 11.67
C GLY A 64 -15.64 6.61 12.72
N ASP A 65 -14.39 6.21 12.52
CA ASP A 65 -13.21 6.62 13.27
C ASP A 65 -12.14 7.13 12.28
N PRO A 66 -11.18 7.97 12.71
CA PRO A 66 -10.07 8.38 11.84
C PRO A 66 -9.30 7.18 11.31
N ASP A 67 -8.83 7.25 10.07
CA ASP A 67 -7.91 6.24 9.53
C ASP A 67 -6.62 6.17 10.35
N LEU A 68 -5.98 5.00 10.37
CA LEU A 68 -4.72 4.79 11.08
C LEU A 68 -3.61 4.49 10.10
N VAL A 69 -2.46 5.13 10.28
CA VAL A 69 -1.20 4.73 9.63
C VAL A 69 -0.42 3.84 10.60
N GLY A 70 -0.06 2.64 10.13
CA GLY A 70 0.81 1.70 10.83
C GLY A 70 2.18 1.64 10.15
N ILE A 71 3.26 1.60 10.94
CA ILE A 71 4.64 1.53 10.44
C ILE A 71 5.36 0.32 11.03
N ALA A 72 6.05 -0.42 10.17
CA ALA A 72 6.91 -1.53 10.58
C ALA A 72 8.25 -0.98 11.06
N THR A 73 8.64 -1.30 12.30
CA THR A 73 9.90 -0.83 12.88
C THR A 73 10.68 -1.98 13.52
N PRO A 74 11.98 -1.80 13.79
CA PRO A 74 12.75 -2.75 14.58
C PRO A 74 12.19 -3.02 15.98
N ASP A 75 11.38 -2.10 16.50
CA ASP A 75 10.82 -2.14 17.86
C ASP A 75 9.32 -2.53 17.86
N GLY A 76 8.79 -3.04 16.75
CA GLY A 76 7.38 -3.45 16.65
C GLY A 76 6.57 -2.66 15.63
N LEU A 77 5.25 -2.88 15.66
CA LEU A 77 4.29 -2.04 14.96
C LEU A 77 4.05 -0.77 15.78
N GLN A 78 4.18 0.39 15.13
CA GLN A 78 3.74 1.67 15.69
C GLN A 78 2.60 2.23 14.87
N VAL A 79 1.62 2.86 15.51
CA VAL A 79 0.39 3.32 14.87
C VAL A 79 0.07 4.74 15.30
N ALA A 80 -0.43 5.55 14.37
CA ALA A 80 -0.93 6.89 14.61
C ALA A 80 -2.20 7.15 13.80
N PRO A 81 -3.09 8.06 14.24
CA PRO A 81 -4.13 8.60 13.38
C PRO A 81 -3.53 9.31 12.15
N VAL A 82 -4.16 9.14 10.99
CA VAL A 82 -3.83 9.92 9.79
C VAL A 82 -4.13 11.40 10.04
N GLY A 83 -3.21 12.29 9.65
CA GLY A 83 -3.34 13.72 9.92
C GLY A 83 -2.01 14.50 9.85
N ASP A 84 -2.09 15.78 10.26
CA ASP A 84 -0.99 16.74 10.12
C ASP A 84 0.17 16.58 11.11
N ASP A 85 -0.07 15.95 12.26
CA ASP A 85 0.95 15.74 13.30
C ASP A 85 0.72 14.38 13.97
N PRO A 86 0.96 13.28 13.25
CA PRO A 86 0.68 11.95 13.76
C PRO A 86 1.70 11.58 14.85
N GLU A 87 1.19 11.25 16.04
CA GLU A 87 1.98 10.73 17.15
C GLU A 87 1.94 9.20 17.10
N PHE A 88 3.07 8.58 16.77
CA PHE A 88 3.19 7.13 16.62
C PHE A 88 3.40 6.45 17.97
N GLU A 89 2.48 5.57 18.32
CA GLU A 89 2.50 4.80 19.56
C GLU A 89 2.67 3.30 19.27
N PRO A 90 3.43 2.56 20.10
CA PRO A 90 3.61 1.13 19.92
C PRO A 90 2.30 0.38 20.18
N VAL A 91 1.98 -0.59 19.31
CA VAL A 91 0.81 -1.46 19.44
C VAL A 91 1.27 -2.88 19.72
N THR A 92 1.19 -3.28 20.99
CA THR A 92 1.59 -4.61 21.48
C THR A 92 0.75 -5.01 22.70
N ASP A 93 0.62 -6.31 22.95
CA ASP A 93 0.09 -6.86 24.20
C ASP A 93 1.17 -7.06 25.27
N ASP A 94 2.44 -7.12 24.86
CA ASP A 94 3.61 -7.19 25.74
C ASP A 94 4.74 -6.26 25.25
N PRO A 95 5.01 -5.13 25.95
CA PRO A 95 6.10 -4.22 25.60
C PRO A 95 7.50 -4.81 25.79
N ASP A 96 7.66 -5.81 26.66
CA ASP A 96 8.96 -6.43 26.93
C ASP A 96 9.33 -7.50 25.88
N GLU A 97 8.37 -7.94 25.06
CA GLU A 97 8.54 -8.94 23.99
C GLU A 97 8.33 -8.36 22.58
N ALA A 98 8.56 -7.05 22.39
CA ALA A 98 8.44 -6.41 21.09
C ALA A 98 9.30 -7.12 20.02
N LYS A 99 8.63 -7.59 18.96
CA LYS A 99 9.28 -8.27 17.84
C LYS A 99 9.60 -7.27 16.75
N SER A 100 10.80 -7.38 16.18
CA SER A 100 11.19 -6.63 15.00
C SER A 100 10.25 -6.93 13.84
N ILE A 101 9.55 -5.92 13.32
CA ILE A 101 8.61 -6.05 12.19
C ILE A 101 9.33 -5.60 10.92
N VAL A 102 9.13 -6.35 9.83
CA VAL A 102 9.75 -6.09 8.51
C VAL A 102 8.75 -5.64 7.46
N ALA A 103 7.48 -6.03 7.57
CA ALA A 103 6.43 -5.62 6.66
C ALA A 103 5.11 -5.42 7.42
N VAL A 104 4.28 -4.49 6.94
CA VAL A 104 2.94 -4.22 7.47
C VAL A 104 1.98 -3.99 6.32
N GLY A 105 0.82 -4.64 6.38
CA GLY A 105 -0.27 -4.45 5.42
C GLY A 105 -1.62 -4.44 6.13
N VAL A 106 -2.70 -4.33 5.37
CA VAL A 106 -4.07 -4.30 5.91
C VAL A 106 -4.94 -5.34 5.24
N HIS A 107 -5.68 -6.08 6.06
CA HIS A 107 -6.65 -7.06 5.59
C HIS A 107 -7.82 -7.18 6.56
N ASP A 108 -9.04 -7.14 6.05
CA ASP A 108 -10.29 -7.30 6.82
C ASP A 108 -10.33 -6.44 8.09
N GLY A 109 -10.06 -5.14 7.93
CA GLY A 109 -10.17 -4.16 9.01
C GLY A 109 -9.11 -4.29 10.12
N ALA A 110 -8.00 -4.98 9.85
CA ALA A 110 -6.90 -5.15 10.80
C ALA A 110 -5.55 -4.99 10.10
N PHE A 111 -4.52 -4.68 10.89
CA PHE A 111 -3.14 -4.78 10.42
C PHE A 111 -2.72 -6.25 10.34
N LEU A 112 -1.99 -6.58 9.30
CA LEU A 112 -1.16 -7.77 9.21
C LEU A 112 0.29 -7.33 9.34
N VAL A 113 1.06 -8.06 10.14
CA VAL A 113 2.47 -7.76 10.38
C VAL A 113 3.32 -9.00 10.15
N ALA A 114 4.49 -8.82 9.57
CA ALA A 114 5.50 -9.85 9.46
C ALA A 114 6.69 -9.53 10.37
N SER A 115 7.07 -10.47 11.23
CA SER A 115 8.29 -10.34 12.01
C SER A 115 9.53 -10.73 11.20
N GLU A 116 10.70 -10.22 11.60
CA GLU A 116 12.00 -10.60 11.04
C GLU A 116 12.28 -12.12 11.18
N GLY A 117 11.64 -12.77 12.17
CA GLY A 117 11.68 -14.21 12.36
C GLY A 117 10.74 -15.01 11.45
N GLY A 118 9.95 -14.34 10.61
CA GLY A 118 9.03 -14.96 9.66
C GLY A 118 7.61 -15.17 10.17
N GLU A 119 7.29 -14.78 11.40
CA GLU A 119 5.94 -14.95 11.95
C GLU A 119 4.98 -13.90 11.38
N ILE A 120 3.79 -14.33 10.96
CA ILE A 120 2.73 -13.46 10.48
C ILE A 120 1.67 -13.32 11.56
N GLY A 121 1.44 -12.08 12.00
CA GLY A 121 0.45 -11.71 13.00
C GLY A 121 -0.67 -10.86 12.41
N ARG A 122 -1.85 -10.93 13.02
CA ARG A 122 -2.98 -10.01 12.78
C ARG A 122 -3.24 -9.22 14.04
N ILE A 123 -3.32 -7.90 13.90
CA ILE A 123 -3.50 -6.95 15.00
C ILE A 123 -4.77 -6.13 14.74
N GLU A 124 -5.78 -6.32 15.58
CA GLU A 124 -6.95 -5.46 15.63
C GLU A 124 -6.66 -4.29 16.56
N VAL A 125 -7.01 -3.07 16.12
CA VAL A 125 -6.80 -1.84 16.87
C VAL A 125 -8.16 -1.26 17.26
N GLY A 126 -8.29 -0.88 18.53
CA GLY A 126 -9.53 -0.34 19.10
C GLY A 126 -9.89 1.07 18.62
N ASP A 127 -11.01 1.58 19.13
CA ASP A 127 -11.43 2.96 18.90
C ASP A 127 -10.39 3.95 19.44
N ALA A 128 -10.12 5.01 18.67
CA ALA A 128 -9.00 5.93 18.92
C ALA A 128 -9.42 7.14 19.77
N SER A 129 -10.39 6.99 20.68
CA SER A 129 -10.89 8.13 21.46
C SER A 129 -9.82 8.77 22.35
N SER A 130 -8.72 8.07 22.62
CA SER A 130 -7.57 8.64 23.31
C SER A 130 -6.22 8.13 22.80
N ASP A 131 -6.04 6.84 22.48
CA ASP A 131 -4.78 6.28 22.00
C ASP A 131 -5.02 4.94 21.25
N PRO A 132 -4.39 4.67 20.10
CA PRO A 132 -4.54 3.39 19.40
C PRO A 132 -3.93 2.25 20.22
N THR A 133 -4.75 1.29 20.63
CA THR A 133 -4.31 0.11 21.39
C THR A 133 -4.77 -1.19 20.74
N ALA A 134 -3.98 -2.25 20.87
CA ALA A 134 -4.36 -3.56 20.38
C ALA A 134 -5.56 -4.10 21.16
N THR A 135 -6.64 -4.44 20.47
CA THR A 135 -7.78 -5.16 21.05
C THR A 135 -7.61 -6.67 20.93
N SER A 136 -6.88 -7.12 19.91
CA SER A 136 -6.58 -8.53 19.67
C SER A 136 -5.29 -8.68 18.87
N ILE A 137 -4.46 -9.65 19.25
CA ILE A 137 -3.27 -10.07 18.51
C ILE A 137 -3.38 -11.57 18.28
N ALA A 138 -3.37 -11.99 17.01
CA ALA A 138 -3.52 -13.38 16.64
C ALA A 138 -2.41 -13.82 15.68
N SER A 139 -1.83 -15.00 15.93
CA SER A 139 -0.92 -15.64 14.99
C SER A 139 -1.70 -16.17 13.79
N VAL A 140 -1.20 -15.89 12.58
CA VAL A 140 -1.78 -16.34 11.30
C VAL A 140 -0.96 -17.50 10.70
N GLY A 141 0.36 -17.47 10.88
CA GLY A 141 1.26 -18.48 10.35
C GLY A 141 2.70 -17.97 10.29
N SER A 142 3.50 -18.56 9.40
CA SER A 142 4.88 -18.13 9.17
C SER A 142 5.28 -18.28 7.71
N ALA A 143 6.08 -17.34 7.21
CA ALA A 143 6.72 -17.38 5.88
C ALA A 143 8.24 -17.18 6.01
N SER A 144 9.01 -17.72 5.07
CA SER A 144 10.47 -17.59 5.11
C SER A 144 10.89 -16.27 4.47
N ASP A 145 11.57 -15.39 5.22
CA ASP A 145 12.02 -14.07 4.72
C ASP A 145 10.84 -13.24 4.16
N PRO A 146 9.84 -12.85 4.99
CA PRO A 146 8.73 -12.03 4.53
C PRO A 146 9.18 -10.60 4.21
N ARG A 147 8.64 -10.01 3.13
CA ARG A 147 9.13 -8.75 2.55
C ARG A 147 8.06 -7.68 2.37
N ALA A 148 6.84 -8.07 2.02
CA ALA A 148 5.74 -7.15 1.79
C ALA A 148 4.40 -7.81 2.13
N ILE A 149 3.40 -6.99 2.49
CA ILE A 149 2.02 -7.43 2.72
C ILE A 149 1.07 -6.42 2.08
N ASP A 150 0.20 -6.89 1.20
CA ASP A 150 -0.92 -6.11 0.71
C ASP A 150 -2.18 -6.98 0.60
N GLY A 151 -3.28 -6.47 1.14
CA GLY A 151 -4.51 -7.22 1.30
C GLY A 151 -4.25 -8.60 1.94
N PRO A 152 -4.77 -9.69 1.35
CA PRO A 152 -4.58 -11.04 1.88
C PRO A 152 -3.21 -11.65 1.53
N LEU A 153 -2.33 -10.97 0.79
CA LEU A 153 -1.10 -11.56 0.26
C LEU A 153 0.11 -11.19 1.11
N VAL A 154 1.06 -12.12 1.17
CA VAL A 154 2.38 -11.91 1.77
C VAL A 154 3.44 -12.30 0.75
N ALA A 155 4.31 -11.36 0.39
CA ALA A 155 5.51 -11.63 -0.39
C ALA A 155 6.60 -12.15 0.55
N ALA A 156 7.26 -13.24 0.17
CA ALA A 156 8.34 -13.84 0.94
C ALA A 156 9.39 -14.49 0.04
N GLY A 157 10.58 -14.73 0.59
CA GLY A 157 11.67 -15.39 -0.12
C GLY A 157 11.31 -16.80 -0.61
N ASP A 158 10.40 -17.49 0.07
CA ASP A 158 9.87 -18.80 -0.36
C ASP A 158 8.61 -18.74 -1.25
N GLY A 159 8.23 -17.54 -1.71
CA GLY A 159 7.16 -17.30 -2.66
C GLY A 159 6.03 -16.44 -2.10
N VAL A 160 4.87 -16.49 -2.75
CA VAL A 160 3.68 -15.76 -2.31
C VAL A 160 2.84 -16.64 -1.41
N HIS A 161 2.39 -16.08 -0.29
CA HIS A 161 1.43 -16.70 0.61
C HIS A 161 0.13 -15.91 0.64
N ARG A 162 -0.96 -16.58 0.99
CA ARG A 162 -2.28 -15.97 1.16
C ARG A 162 -2.85 -16.27 2.53
N VAL A 163 -3.31 -15.23 3.20
CA VAL A 163 -4.14 -15.34 4.39
C VAL A 163 -5.55 -15.75 3.96
N THR A 164 -6.03 -16.84 4.54
CA THR A 164 -7.37 -17.37 4.30
C THR A 164 -8.11 -17.51 5.61
N ASP A 165 -9.39 -17.14 5.61
CA ASP A 165 -10.28 -17.56 6.67
C ASP A 165 -10.52 -19.08 6.55
N PRO A 166 -10.48 -19.83 7.67
CA PRO A 166 -10.92 -21.22 7.66
C PRO A 166 -12.41 -21.19 7.33
N GLY A 167 -12.75 -21.64 6.11
CA GLY A 167 -14.03 -21.41 5.46
C GLY A 167 -15.23 -21.41 6.42
N VAL A 168 -15.98 -20.30 6.41
CA VAL A 168 -17.30 -20.22 7.01
C VAL A 168 -18.21 -21.14 6.23
N THR A 169 -18.60 -22.28 6.79
CA THR A 169 -19.78 -22.99 6.30
C THR A 169 -20.97 -22.04 6.45
N GLU A 170 -21.64 -21.72 5.35
CA GLU A 170 -22.86 -20.88 5.35
C GLU A 170 -23.80 -21.33 6.47
N GLY A 171 -23.94 -20.51 7.52
CA GLY A 171 -24.84 -20.78 8.64
C GLY A 171 -24.25 -20.54 10.03
N ASP A 172 -22.93 -20.58 10.18
CA ASP A 172 -22.29 -20.25 11.45
C ASP A 172 -21.75 -18.83 11.39
N GLY A 173 -22.30 -17.94 12.23
CA GLY A 173 -21.79 -16.58 12.38
C GLY A 173 -20.37 -16.61 12.91
N ALA A 174 -19.38 -16.63 12.02
CA ALA A 174 -17.99 -16.46 12.38
C ALA A 174 -17.81 -15.03 12.90
N GLY A 175 -17.61 -14.92 14.22
CA GLY A 175 -17.12 -13.69 14.81
C GLY A 175 -15.71 -13.36 14.31
N ALA A 176 -15.26 -12.14 14.58
CA ALA A 176 -13.93 -11.60 14.24
C ALA A 176 -12.72 -12.43 14.72
N ASN A 177 -12.94 -13.55 15.41
CA ASN A 177 -11.95 -14.42 16.05
C ASN A 177 -11.81 -15.80 15.37
N ALA A 178 -12.22 -15.95 14.10
CA ALA A 178 -11.93 -17.17 13.35
C ALA A 178 -10.41 -17.32 13.11
N ALA A 179 -9.88 -18.52 13.35
CA ALA A 179 -8.45 -18.80 13.26
C ALA A 179 -7.96 -18.77 11.81
N ARG A 180 -7.50 -17.62 11.33
CA ARG A 180 -6.91 -17.45 10.00
C ARG A 180 -5.70 -18.35 9.80
N ALA A 181 -5.49 -18.77 8.55
CA ALA A 181 -4.35 -19.60 8.16
C ALA A 181 -3.58 -18.96 7.02
N LEU A 182 -2.26 -19.08 7.06
CA LEU A 182 -1.37 -18.71 5.96
C LEU A 182 -1.13 -19.93 5.05
N THR A 183 -1.39 -19.77 3.74
CA THR A 183 -1.21 -20.84 2.75
C THR A 183 -0.28 -20.37 1.64
N ALA A 184 0.75 -21.16 1.31
CA ALA A 184 1.59 -20.90 0.15
C ALA A 184 0.79 -21.04 -1.15
N VAL A 185 0.85 -20.04 -2.03
CA VAL A 185 0.10 -19.98 -3.30
C VAL A 185 0.98 -19.98 -4.54
N GLY A 186 2.30 -20.15 -4.39
CA GLY A 186 3.24 -20.38 -5.49
C GLY A 186 4.27 -19.27 -5.65
N LEU A 187 4.95 -19.27 -6.81
CA LEU A 187 6.15 -18.47 -7.10
C LEU A 187 7.32 -18.78 -6.14
N ASP A 188 8.43 -18.09 -6.37
CA ASP A 188 9.63 -18.08 -5.55
C ASP A 188 10.18 -16.64 -5.51
N ASP A 189 10.94 -16.32 -4.47
CA ASP A 189 11.59 -15.00 -4.31
C ASP A 189 10.63 -13.81 -4.53
N ALA A 190 9.43 -13.87 -3.94
CA ALA A 190 8.47 -12.78 -4.04
C ALA A 190 9.00 -11.58 -3.24
N ARG A 191 9.10 -10.43 -3.91
CA ARG A 191 9.65 -9.19 -3.36
C ARG A 191 8.55 -8.23 -2.91
N ASP A 192 7.48 -8.16 -3.68
CA ASP A 192 6.34 -7.30 -3.41
C ASP A 192 5.04 -7.92 -3.95
N VAL A 193 3.89 -7.49 -3.42
CA VAL A 193 2.56 -7.98 -3.81
C VAL A 193 1.53 -6.86 -3.82
N ALA A 194 0.56 -6.96 -4.73
CA ALA A 194 -0.67 -6.18 -4.67
C ALA A 194 -1.86 -7.13 -4.52
N GLY A 195 -2.61 -6.99 -3.43
CA GLY A 195 -3.67 -7.90 -3.02
C GLY A 195 -5.08 -7.43 -3.37
N VAL A 196 -5.24 -6.17 -3.77
CA VAL A 196 -6.52 -5.57 -4.14
C VAL A 196 -6.79 -5.75 -5.64
N GLY A 197 -8.02 -6.14 -6.01
CA GLY A 197 -8.39 -6.41 -7.40
C GLY A 197 -7.77 -7.71 -7.93
N THR A 198 -7.15 -7.67 -9.10
CA THR A 198 -6.36 -8.78 -9.63
C THR A 198 -5.06 -8.91 -8.84
N PRO A 199 -4.80 -10.04 -8.17
CA PRO A 199 -3.58 -10.21 -7.39
C PRO A 199 -2.33 -10.12 -8.26
N LEU A 200 -1.34 -9.34 -7.82
CA LEU A 200 -0.04 -9.19 -8.46
C LEU A 200 1.10 -9.59 -7.53
N ALA A 201 2.22 -10.01 -8.12
CA ALA A 201 3.46 -10.27 -7.39
C ALA A 201 4.68 -9.84 -8.23
N ALA A 202 5.58 -9.09 -7.61
CA ALA A 202 6.91 -8.79 -8.16
C ALA A 202 7.92 -9.83 -7.65
N THR A 203 8.79 -10.29 -8.54
CA THR A 203 9.87 -11.25 -8.25
C THR A 203 11.12 -10.86 -9.01
N GLY A 204 12.26 -11.50 -8.72
CA GLY A 204 13.48 -11.31 -9.51
C GLY A 204 13.42 -11.79 -10.97
N ALA A 205 12.34 -12.45 -11.39
CA ALA A 205 12.15 -12.89 -12.78
C ALA A 205 11.08 -12.09 -13.53
N GLY A 206 10.23 -11.35 -12.82
CA GLY A 206 9.20 -10.53 -13.43
C GLY A 206 8.03 -10.22 -12.51
N VAL A 207 7.02 -9.58 -13.11
CA VAL A 207 5.71 -9.35 -12.51
C VAL A 207 4.77 -10.44 -12.95
N TYR A 208 4.01 -11.00 -12.01
CA TYR A 208 3.01 -12.03 -12.24
C TYR A 208 1.64 -11.58 -11.78
N TRP A 209 0.60 -12.05 -12.46
CA TRP A 209 -0.79 -11.87 -12.05
C TRP A 209 -1.47 -13.22 -11.80
N LEU A 210 -2.42 -13.26 -10.87
CA LEU A 210 -3.13 -14.49 -10.52
C LEU A 210 -4.45 -14.63 -11.31
N GLY A 211 -4.48 -15.58 -12.24
CA GLY A 211 -5.72 -16.06 -12.88
C GLY A 211 -5.97 -17.54 -12.57
N ASN A 212 -5.80 -18.43 -13.56
CA ASN A 212 -5.84 -19.89 -13.35
C ASN A 212 -4.55 -20.46 -12.73
N GLY A 213 -3.83 -19.63 -11.98
CA GLY A 213 -2.42 -19.78 -11.63
C GLY A 213 -1.67 -18.48 -11.93
N TRP A 214 -0.43 -18.38 -11.44
CA TRP A 214 0.43 -17.24 -11.71
C TRP A 214 0.84 -17.21 -13.19
N MET A 215 0.58 -16.09 -13.85
CA MET A 215 0.88 -15.85 -15.25
C MET A 215 1.78 -14.63 -15.39
N SER A 216 2.70 -14.66 -16.34
CA SER A 216 3.65 -13.56 -16.56
C SER A 216 2.92 -12.33 -17.09
N ALA A 217 3.15 -11.20 -16.42
CA ALA A 217 2.73 -9.87 -16.85
C ALA A 217 3.93 -9.14 -17.47
N LEU A 218 5.04 -9.04 -16.76
CA LEU A 218 6.30 -8.45 -17.24
C LEU A 218 7.45 -9.40 -16.95
N GLU A 219 8.45 -9.44 -17.83
CA GLU A 219 9.73 -10.10 -17.56
C GLU A 219 10.73 -9.06 -17.06
N GLY A 220 11.69 -9.46 -16.24
CA GLY A 220 12.75 -8.57 -15.72
C GLY A 220 12.91 -8.65 -14.21
N ASP A 221 13.88 -7.94 -13.66
CA ASP A 221 14.07 -7.86 -12.20
C ASP A 221 13.03 -6.91 -11.60
N ALA A 222 11.87 -7.44 -11.21
CA ALA A 222 10.78 -6.65 -10.64
C ALA A 222 10.95 -6.48 -9.13
N THR A 223 10.83 -5.26 -8.65
CA THR A 223 11.13 -4.90 -7.24
C THR A 223 9.92 -4.42 -6.47
N ALA A 224 8.97 -3.74 -7.13
CA ALA A 224 7.77 -3.21 -6.50
C ALA A 224 6.54 -3.34 -7.41
N VAL A 225 5.36 -3.49 -6.83
CA VAL A 225 4.08 -3.51 -7.53
C VAL A 225 2.98 -2.88 -6.68
N ALA A 226 2.11 -2.09 -7.30
CA ALA A 226 0.92 -1.54 -6.65
C ALA A 226 -0.29 -1.64 -7.58
N ALA A 227 -1.49 -1.79 -7.03
CA ALA A 227 -2.73 -1.79 -7.78
C ALA A 227 -3.81 -0.98 -7.05
N ASP A 228 -4.74 -0.39 -7.80
CA ASP A 228 -5.85 0.38 -7.23
C ASP A 228 -7.11 -0.48 -6.95
N GLY A 229 -7.12 -1.71 -7.48
CA GLY A 229 -8.26 -2.63 -7.39
C GLY A 229 -9.25 -2.56 -8.54
N ASP A 230 -9.19 -1.52 -9.37
CA ASP A 230 -10.08 -1.22 -10.49
C ASP A 230 -9.41 -1.45 -11.87
N GLY A 231 -8.29 -2.19 -11.86
CA GLY A 231 -7.56 -2.61 -13.05
C GLY A 231 -6.34 -1.76 -13.38
N HIS A 232 -6.09 -0.66 -12.66
CA HIS A 232 -4.84 0.07 -12.80
C HIS A 232 -3.77 -0.56 -11.91
N ALA A 233 -2.55 -0.61 -12.43
CA ALA A 233 -1.39 -1.06 -11.67
C ALA A 233 -0.12 -0.36 -12.11
N MET A 234 0.86 -0.34 -11.21
CA MET A 234 2.23 0.10 -11.47
C MET A 234 3.19 -1.01 -11.08
N ALA A 235 4.31 -1.11 -11.79
CA ALA A 235 5.41 -1.98 -11.44
C ALA A 235 6.75 -1.29 -11.69
N ALA A 236 7.71 -1.52 -10.79
CA ALA A 236 9.11 -1.19 -11.00
C ALA A 236 9.84 -2.47 -11.43
N ALA A 237 10.44 -2.45 -12.62
CA ALA A 237 11.17 -3.59 -13.16
C ALA A 237 12.38 -3.14 -13.98
N ASP A 238 13.54 -3.76 -13.77
CA ASP A 238 14.81 -3.41 -14.41
C ASP A 238 15.19 -1.92 -14.28
N GLY A 239 14.71 -1.25 -13.22
CA GLY A 239 14.91 0.17 -12.96
C GLY A 239 13.92 1.13 -13.63
N ASP A 240 12.99 0.61 -14.44
CA ASP A 240 11.98 1.39 -15.16
C ASP A 240 10.59 1.30 -14.50
N LEU A 241 9.76 2.32 -14.69
CA LEU A 241 8.35 2.32 -14.28
C LEU A 241 7.46 1.82 -15.42
N PHE A 242 6.61 0.84 -15.12
CA PHE A 242 5.57 0.34 -16.02
C PHE A 242 4.19 0.60 -15.44
N VAL A 243 3.24 0.97 -16.31
CA VAL A 243 1.85 1.22 -15.96
C VAL A 243 0.93 0.30 -16.74
N HIS A 244 -0.01 -0.29 -16.02
CA HIS A 244 -1.17 -0.98 -16.56
C HIS A 244 -2.38 -0.05 -16.49
N ALA A 245 -3.02 0.21 -17.62
CA ALA A 245 -4.28 0.94 -17.65
C ALA A 245 -5.46 0.02 -17.27
N SER A 246 -6.60 0.57 -16.84
CA SER A 246 -7.79 -0.22 -16.52
C SER A 246 -8.28 -1.01 -17.75
N ASP A 247 -7.88 -2.29 -17.79
CA ASP A 247 -8.21 -3.32 -18.76
C ASP A 247 -8.40 -4.65 -18.00
N ASP A 248 -9.20 -5.54 -18.55
CA ASP A 248 -9.47 -6.86 -17.98
C ASP A 248 -8.37 -7.88 -18.35
N GLU A 249 -7.48 -7.54 -19.30
CA GLU A 249 -6.32 -8.35 -19.71
C GLU A 249 -5.03 -7.92 -18.99
N TRP A 250 -4.22 -8.87 -18.55
CA TRP A 250 -3.04 -8.62 -17.69
C TRP A 250 -1.71 -9.15 -18.27
N GLY A 251 -1.69 -9.49 -19.56
CA GLY A 251 -0.51 -10.03 -20.24
C GLY A 251 0.53 -8.96 -20.60
N ALA A 252 1.70 -9.38 -21.07
CA ALA A 252 2.80 -8.47 -21.41
C ALA A 252 2.48 -7.34 -22.41
N GLY A 253 1.44 -7.49 -23.23
CA GLY A 253 1.02 -6.45 -24.17
C GLY A 253 0.23 -5.30 -23.54
N THR A 254 -0.16 -5.39 -22.27
CA THR A 254 -1.05 -4.42 -21.61
C THR A 254 -0.31 -3.43 -20.70
N TRP A 255 1.00 -3.65 -20.50
CA TRP A 255 1.86 -2.79 -19.71
C TRP A 255 2.64 -1.84 -20.61
N THR A 256 2.73 -0.57 -20.20
CA THR A 256 3.45 0.48 -20.93
C THR A 256 4.52 1.09 -20.04
N ALA A 257 5.76 1.14 -20.53
CA ALA A 257 6.83 1.89 -19.86
C ALA A 257 6.50 3.38 -19.84
N THR A 258 6.76 4.04 -18.72
CA THR A 258 6.54 5.47 -18.54
C THR A 258 7.75 6.13 -17.90
N ASP A 259 8.10 7.32 -18.38
CA ASP A 259 9.23 8.06 -17.82
C ASP A 259 8.77 8.88 -16.61
N LEU A 260 9.50 8.74 -15.51
CA LEU A 260 9.41 9.70 -14.41
C LEU A 260 10.00 11.05 -14.85
N PRO A 261 9.60 12.17 -14.22
CA PRO A 261 10.14 13.50 -14.52
C PRO A 261 11.59 13.69 -14.02
N VAL A 262 12.21 12.61 -13.53
CA VAL A 262 13.58 12.49 -13.01
C VAL A 262 14.21 11.20 -13.52
N ASP A 263 15.53 11.19 -13.68
CA ASP A 263 16.34 10.03 -14.10
C ASP A 263 16.81 9.26 -12.86
N GLU A 264 15.85 8.67 -12.14
CA GLU A 264 16.03 7.98 -10.86
C GLU A 264 15.14 6.73 -10.81
N GLU A 265 15.60 5.67 -10.14
CA GLU A 265 14.92 4.38 -10.11
C GLU A 265 13.73 4.40 -9.12
N PRO A 266 12.51 4.02 -9.54
CA PRO A 266 11.37 3.86 -8.63
C PRO A 266 11.56 2.63 -7.74
N VAL A 267 11.40 2.79 -6.42
CA VAL A 267 11.57 1.70 -5.45
C VAL A 267 10.36 1.45 -4.55
N ALA A 268 9.42 2.39 -4.50
CA ALA A 268 8.15 2.22 -3.78
C ALA A 268 7.01 2.84 -4.58
N LEU A 269 5.87 2.14 -4.63
CA LEU A 269 4.71 2.49 -5.43
C LEU A 269 3.46 2.50 -4.56
N GLY A 270 2.51 3.37 -4.85
CA GLY A 270 1.27 3.41 -4.10
C GLY A 270 0.14 4.09 -4.86
N TYR A 271 -1.08 3.70 -4.54
CA TYR A 271 -2.30 4.33 -5.01
C TYR A 271 -3.06 4.98 -3.87
N GLY A 272 -3.74 6.07 -4.19
CA GLY A 272 -4.65 6.77 -3.30
C GLY A 272 -5.81 7.35 -4.10
N PRO A 273 -6.79 8.00 -3.46
CA PRO A 273 -7.97 8.50 -4.14
C PRO A 273 -7.63 9.47 -5.29
N GLY A 274 -7.67 8.95 -6.53
CA GLY A 274 -7.37 9.71 -7.74
C GLY A 274 -5.89 10.07 -7.94
N VAL A 275 -4.95 9.44 -7.23
CA VAL A 275 -3.52 9.70 -7.37
C VAL A 275 -2.69 8.41 -7.43
N SER A 276 -1.67 8.42 -8.27
CA SER A 276 -0.61 7.40 -8.35
C SER A 276 0.68 8.01 -7.80
N VAL A 277 1.41 7.28 -6.96
CA VAL A 277 2.66 7.73 -6.35
C VAL A 277 3.77 6.74 -6.65
N ALA A 278 4.94 7.28 -7.03
CA ALA A 278 6.19 6.56 -7.10
C ALA A 278 7.24 7.31 -6.28
N VAL A 279 8.00 6.59 -5.47
CA VAL A 279 9.13 7.16 -4.71
C VAL A 279 10.42 6.51 -5.20
N THR A 280 11.41 7.35 -5.48
CA THR A 280 12.69 6.91 -6.04
C THR A 280 13.71 6.53 -4.94
N ASP A 281 14.73 5.78 -5.31
CA ASP A 281 15.85 5.40 -4.42
C ASP A 281 16.58 6.63 -3.83
N ALA A 282 16.62 7.72 -4.58
CA ALA A 282 17.19 9.01 -4.21
C ALA A 282 16.27 9.87 -3.32
N GLY A 283 15.06 9.40 -3.02
CA GLY A 283 14.10 10.09 -2.14
C GLY A 283 13.34 11.22 -2.83
N THR A 284 13.04 11.07 -4.11
CA THR A 284 12.12 11.94 -4.85
C THR A 284 10.74 11.30 -4.86
N LEU A 285 9.73 12.02 -4.38
CA LEU A 285 8.34 11.62 -4.52
C LEU A 285 7.80 12.16 -5.84
N CYS A 286 7.27 11.28 -6.67
CA CYS A 286 6.56 11.58 -7.89
C CYS A 286 5.06 11.27 -7.71
N VAL A 287 4.18 12.14 -8.19
CA VAL A 287 2.73 11.98 -8.14
C VAL A 287 2.11 12.25 -9.51
N ASP A 288 1.13 11.44 -9.90
CA ASP A 288 0.27 11.67 -11.07
C ASP A 288 -1.20 11.60 -10.66
N ALA A 289 -1.99 12.57 -11.11
CA ALA A 289 -3.44 12.64 -10.90
C ALA A 289 -4.23 12.58 -12.22
N GLY A 290 -3.61 12.09 -13.30
CA GLY A 290 -4.19 11.92 -14.64
C GLY A 290 -3.70 12.92 -15.69
N ASP A 291 -2.93 13.94 -15.29
CA ASP A 291 -2.37 14.97 -16.17
C ASP A 291 -0.83 14.88 -16.30
N GLY A 292 -0.25 13.77 -15.83
CA GLY A 292 1.16 13.44 -15.89
C GLY A 292 1.91 13.74 -14.59
N TRP A 293 3.08 13.12 -14.46
CA TRP A 293 3.90 13.15 -13.26
C TRP A 293 4.42 14.53 -12.86
N ARG A 294 4.30 14.84 -11.57
CA ARG A 294 4.96 15.94 -10.85
C ARG A 294 5.89 15.35 -9.80
N HIS A 295 6.91 16.08 -9.39
CA HIS A 295 7.85 15.58 -8.39
C HIS A 295 8.24 16.63 -7.36
N GLN A 296 8.70 16.14 -6.21
CA GLN A 296 9.34 16.92 -5.17
C GLN A 296 10.44 16.06 -4.55
N VAL A 297 11.65 16.61 -4.47
CA VAL A 297 12.74 16.00 -3.71
C VAL A 297 12.41 16.15 -2.23
N VAL A 298 12.25 15.01 -1.55
CA VAL A 298 11.99 14.94 -0.11
C VAL A 298 13.31 14.80 0.67
N GLY A 299 14.35 14.29 0.00
CA GLY A 299 15.73 14.28 0.52
C GLY A 299 16.01 13.17 1.53
N VAL A 300 15.28 12.07 1.44
CA VAL A 300 15.44 10.87 2.26
C VAL A 300 16.13 9.75 1.49
N ARG A 301 16.66 8.76 2.20
CA ARG A 301 17.34 7.59 1.62
C ARG A 301 16.82 6.31 2.23
N GLY A 302 17.13 5.20 1.58
CA GLY A 302 16.69 3.87 2.03
C GLY A 302 15.17 3.82 2.14
N VAL A 303 14.48 4.30 1.09
CA VAL A 303 13.03 4.22 0.97
C VAL A 303 12.64 2.74 0.99
N ALA A 304 11.73 2.39 1.87
CA ALA A 304 11.33 1.01 2.12
C ALA A 304 9.86 0.72 1.78
N GLY A 305 9.03 1.77 1.66
CA GLY A 305 7.63 1.65 1.29
C GLY A 305 6.93 3.01 1.28
N VAL A 306 5.71 3.05 0.73
CA VAL A 306 4.84 4.23 0.75
C VAL A 306 3.40 3.82 0.95
N ALA A 307 2.69 4.49 1.87
CA ALA A 307 1.27 4.29 2.10
C ALA A 307 0.50 5.60 1.98
N LEU A 308 -0.68 5.57 1.36
CA LEU A 308 -1.49 6.77 1.14
C LEU A 308 -2.75 6.74 2.02
N GLY A 309 -2.95 7.80 2.80
CA GLY A 309 -4.13 7.98 3.65
C GLY A 309 -4.93 9.19 3.23
N ALA A 310 -6.25 9.03 3.06
CA ALA A 310 -7.14 10.15 2.85
C ALA A 310 -7.27 10.96 4.15
N VAL A 311 -7.29 12.27 4.05
CA VAL A 311 -7.57 13.17 5.17
C VAL A 311 -8.95 13.77 4.96
N GLU A 312 -9.87 13.44 5.86
CA GLU A 312 -11.24 13.98 5.90
C GLU A 312 -11.34 15.32 6.65
#